data_AF-A0A970N122-F1
#
_entry.id   AF-A0A970N122-F1
#
_cell.length_a   1.000
_cell.length_b   1.000
_cell.length_c   1.000
_cell.angle_alpha   90.00
_cell.angle_beta   90.00
_cell.angle_gamma   90.00
#
_symmetry.space_group_name_H-M   'P 1'
#
loop_
_entity.id
_entity.type
_entity.pdbx_description
1 polymer ?
#
loop_
_entity_poly.entity_id
_entity_poly.type
_entity_poly.pdbx_seq_one_letter_code
_entity_poly.pdbx_strand_id
1 'polypeptide(L)'
;MFGAIVLAAIIAMPIGFWMLLHAYFRYGGATARMEMWATQFGREIWGQISNYITQPLHPNATSICYVGVGFAISMLLGWLKLRYIGFPLHPLAYAMAPGWGVSQLWMPILIGSVAKLIIVKFGGLKSYRGAIPFFLGLILGEIAIGSLWTIIGIVLGIPTYDFWPGKYRQILGSM
;
A
#
# COMPACT_ATOMS: atom_id res chain seq x y z
N MET A 1 11.96 -11.97 -22.35
CA MET A 1 11.51 -10.89 -21.45
C MET A 1 11.25 -11.39 -20.03
N PHE A 2 10.42 -12.43 -19.83
CA PHE A 2 10.13 -12.99 -18.49
C PHE A 2 11.39 -13.39 -17.69
N GLY A 3 12.34 -14.11 -18.29
CA GLY A 3 13.58 -14.53 -17.61
C GLY A 3 14.46 -13.36 -17.13
N ALA A 4 14.50 -12.26 -17.89
CA ALA A 4 15.23 -11.06 -17.49
C ALA A 4 14.57 -10.35 -16.29
N ILE A 5 13.22 -10.34 -16.23
CA ILE A 5 12.46 -9.79 -15.10
C ILE A 5 12.71 -10.63 -13.84
N VAL A 6 12.69 -11.97 -13.97
CA VAL A 6 12.95 -12.87 -12.85
C VAL A 6 14.38 -12.72 -12.33
N LEU A 7 15.37 -12.65 -13.21
CA LEU A 7 16.77 -12.40 -12.83
C LEU A 7 16.93 -11.05 -12.14
N ALA A 8 16.33 -9.99 -12.69
CA ALA A 8 16.37 -8.67 -12.07
C ALA A 8 15.74 -8.67 -10.67
N ALA A 9 14.62 -9.38 -10.47
CA ALA A 9 13.98 -9.50 -9.17
C ALA A 9 14.86 -10.25 -8.15
N ILE A 10 15.47 -11.37 -8.57
CA ILE A 10 16.37 -12.17 -7.73
C ILE A 10 17.60 -11.37 -7.31
N ILE A 11 18.13 -10.53 -8.20
CA ILE A 11 19.31 -9.69 -7.92
C ILE A 11 18.93 -8.45 -7.10
N ALA A 12 17.78 -7.83 -7.37
CA ALA A 12 17.32 -6.64 -6.67
C ALA A 12 17.02 -6.91 -5.19
N MET A 13 16.52 -8.11 -4.86
CA MET A 13 16.17 -8.48 -3.49
C MET A 13 17.36 -8.39 -2.50
N PRO A 14 18.52 -9.06 -2.74
CA PRO A 14 19.68 -8.95 -1.86
C PRO A 14 20.31 -7.56 -1.87
N ILE A 15 20.31 -6.85 -3.01
CA ILE A 15 20.82 -5.47 -3.09
C ILE A 15 19.96 -4.53 -2.24
N GLY A 16 18.63 -4.63 -2.35
CA GLY A 16 17.70 -3.84 -1.55
C GLY A 16 17.85 -4.12 -0.06
N PHE A 17 18.03 -5.38 0.31
CA PHE A 17 18.31 -5.78 1.69
C PHE A 17 19.61 -5.16 2.21
N TRP A 18 20.69 -5.23 1.43
CA TRP A 18 21.97 -4.62 1.78
C TRP A 18 21.88 -3.11 1.91
N MET A 19 21.26 -2.43 0.94
CA MET A 19 21.09 -0.97 0.96
C MET A 19 20.32 -0.51 2.20
N LEU A 20 19.25 -1.23 2.56
CA LEU A 20 18.44 -0.91 3.73
C LEU A 20 19.26 -1.06 5.03
N LEU A 21 19.99 -2.17 5.19
CA LEU A 21 20.87 -2.38 6.34
C LEU A 21 21.99 -1.34 6.42
N HIS A 22 22.66 -1.08 5.31
CA HIS A 22 23.71 -0.06 5.25
C HIS A 22 23.18 1.33 5.62
N ALA A 23 21.97 1.69 5.16
CA ALA A 23 21.31 2.92 5.55
C ALA A 23 20.98 2.94 7.06
N TYR A 24 20.48 1.83 7.64
CA TYR A 24 20.21 1.74 9.07
C TYR A 24 21.46 1.93 9.92
N PHE A 25 22.58 1.32 9.55
CA PHE A 25 23.81 1.43 10.32
C PHE A 25 24.50 2.77 10.14
N ARG A 26 24.41 3.39 8.95
CA ARG A 26 25.05 4.68 8.67
C ARG A 26 24.30 5.87 9.25
N TYR A 27 22.97 5.88 9.15
CA TYR A 27 22.14 7.01 9.59
C TYR A 27 21.50 6.78 10.98
N GLY A 28 21.68 5.57 11.54
CA GLY A 28 21.17 5.16 12.84
C GLY A 28 19.67 4.87 12.79
N GLY A 29 19.28 3.63 12.51
CA GLY A 29 17.88 3.22 12.30
C GLY A 29 16.91 3.49 13.46
N ALA A 30 17.41 3.70 14.68
CA ALA A 30 16.59 4.09 15.84
C ALA A 30 16.42 5.61 16.01
N THR A 31 17.01 6.42 15.11
CA THR A 31 17.03 7.88 15.16
C THR A 31 15.91 8.48 14.30
N ALA A 32 15.51 9.73 14.57
CA ALA A 32 14.50 10.47 13.78
C ALA A 32 14.90 10.77 12.31
N ARG A 33 16.09 10.32 11.88
CA ARG A 33 16.63 10.50 10.53
C ARG A 33 16.16 9.41 9.55
N MET A 34 15.44 8.41 10.04
CA MET A 34 14.96 7.30 9.23
C MET A 34 13.47 7.11 9.39
N GLU A 35 12.82 6.75 8.29
CA GLU A 35 11.39 6.50 8.24
C GLU A 35 10.94 5.43 9.23
N MET A 36 9.90 5.74 10.01
CA MET A 36 9.43 4.87 11.10
C MET A 36 8.95 3.51 10.56
N TRP A 37 8.26 3.53 9.41
CA TRP A 37 7.74 2.35 8.71
C TRP A 37 8.84 1.33 8.40
N ALA A 38 10.02 1.80 8.01
CA ALA A 38 11.12 0.94 7.62
C ALA A 38 11.54 0.04 8.79
N THR A 39 11.57 0.58 10.02
CA THR A 39 11.89 -0.19 11.22
C THR A 39 10.69 -0.92 11.84
N GLN A 40 9.48 -0.43 11.59
CA GLN A 40 8.26 -0.92 12.22
C GLN A 40 7.89 -2.32 11.72
N PHE A 41 7.98 -2.60 10.42
CA PHE A 41 7.68 -3.94 9.89
C PHE A 41 8.59 -5.03 10.50
N GLY A 42 9.90 -4.77 10.59
CA GLY A 42 10.83 -5.70 11.22
C GLY A 42 10.55 -5.91 12.71
N ARG A 43 10.23 -4.83 13.43
CA ARG A 43 9.89 -4.87 14.86
C ARG A 43 8.56 -5.59 15.12
N GLU A 44 7.54 -5.38 14.30
CA GLU A 44 6.23 -6.01 14.43
C GLU A 44 6.34 -7.52 14.25
N ILE A 45 7.02 -7.97 13.19
CA ILE A 45 7.20 -9.41 12.92
C ILE A 45 8.03 -10.06 14.01
N TRP A 46 9.16 -9.45 14.40
CA TRP A 46 9.98 -9.96 15.50
C TRP A 46 9.20 -10.02 16.82
N GLY A 47 8.43 -8.97 17.13
CA GLY A 47 7.56 -8.93 18.31
C GLY A 47 6.51 -10.03 18.31
N GLN A 48 5.85 -10.28 17.16
CA GLN A 48 4.91 -11.40 17.02
C GLN A 48 5.58 -12.75 17.28
N ILE A 49 6.72 -13.03 16.65
CA ILE A 49 7.45 -14.30 16.81
C ILE A 49 7.91 -14.46 18.26
N SER A 50 8.54 -13.44 18.83
CA SER A 50 8.98 -13.43 20.22
C SER A 50 7.82 -13.73 21.16
N ASN A 51 6.67 -13.07 20.95
CA ASN A 51 5.48 -13.30 21.76
C ASN A 51 4.97 -14.74 21.65
N TYR A 52 4.96 -15.33 20.46
CA TYR A 52 4.57 -16.74 20.29
C TYR A 52 5.49 -17.71 21.03
N ILE A 53 6.79 -17.40 21.12
CA ILE A 53 7.77 -18.25 21.81
C ILE A 53 7.66 -18.09 23.33
N THR A 54 7.54 -16.85 23.83
CA THR A 54 7.55 -16.56 25.27
C THR A 54 6.18 -16.73 25.93
N GLN A 55 5.10 -16.59 25.16
CA GLN A 55 3.73 -16.72 25.62
C GLN A 55 2.97 -17.59 24.60
N PRO A 56 2.97 -18.92 24.75
CA PRO A 56 2.15 -19.78 23.91
C PRO A 56 0.68 -19.42 24.13
N LEU A 57 0.13 -18.62 23.22
CA LEU A 57 -1.25 -18.18 23.26
C LEU A 57 -2.16 -19.40 23.10
N HIS A 58 -3.09 -19.59 24.03
CA HIS A 58 -4.13 -20.58 23.88
C HIS A 58 -4.98 -20.27 22.63
N PRO A 59 -5.48 -21.30 21.92
CA PRO A 59 -6.34 -21.10 20.76
C PRO A 59 -7.53 -20.20 21.11
N ASN A 60 -7.57 -19.01 20.53
CA ASN A 60 -8.69 -18.09 20.72
C ASN A 60 -9.86 -18.56 19.83
N ALA A 61 -10.81 -19.27 20.44
CA ALA A 61 -12.02 -19.77 19.77
C ALA A 61 -12.80 -18.66 19.04
N THR A 62 -12.81 -17.45 19.58
CA THR A 62 -13.47 -16.29 18.97
C THR A 62 -12.77 -15.90 17.66
N SER A 63 -11.43 -15.83 17.65
CA SER A 63 -10.65 -15.54 16.44
C SER A 63 -10.85 -16.62 15.37
N ILE A 64 -10.87 -17.90 15.77
CA ILE A 64 -11.11 -19.02 14.86
C ILE A 64 -12.51 -18.95 14.24
N CYS A 65 -13.52 -18.58 15.03
CA CYS A 65 -14.88 -18.37 14.54
C CYS A 65 -14.93 -17.27 13.47
N TYR A 66 -14.30 -16.11 13.71
CA TYR A 66 -14.25 -15.03 12.73
C TYR A 66 -13.52 -15.42 11.43
N VAL A 67 -12.44 -16.20 11.52
CA VAL A 67 -11.76 -16.75 10.34
C VAL A 67 -12.70 -17.67 9.56
N GLY A 68 -13.45 -18.54 10.25
CA GLY A 68 -14.44 -19.42 9.62
C GLY A 68 -15.57 -18.64 8.92
N VAL A 69 -16.09 -17.60 9.57
CA VAL A 69 -17.11 -16.72 8.99
C VAL A 69 -16.57 -15.98 7.76
N GLY A 70 -15.38 -15.40 7.83
CA GLY A 70 -14.75 -14.72 6.70
C GLY A 70 -14.48 -15.66 5.51
N PHE A 71 -14.07 -16.90 5.79
CA PHE A 71 -13.91 -17.94 4.79
C PHE A 71 -15.25 -18.30 4.13
N ALA A 72 -16.30 -18.53 4.92
CA ALA A 72 -17.63 -18.85 4.41
C ALA A 72 -18.19 -17.73 3.53
N ILE A 73 -18.06 -16.46 3.94
CA ILE A 73 -18.47 -15.29 3.15
C ILE A 73 -17.68 -15.23 1.83
N SER A 74 -16.36 -15.42 1.88
CA SER A 74 -15.51 -15.37 0.69
C SER A 74 -15.88 -16.46 -0.31
N MET A 75 -16.16 -17.67 0.19
CA MET A 75 -16.58 -18.82 -0.61
C MET A 75 -17.97 -18.60 -1.22
N LEU A 76 -18.91 -18.03 -0.46
CA LEU A 76 -20.24 -17.64 -0.94
C LEU A 76 -20.15 -16.58 -2.05
N LEU A 77 -19.35 -15.53 -1.85
CA LEU A 77 -19.13 -14.49 -2.87
C LEU A 77 -18.48 -15.07 -4.13
N GLY A 78 -17.52 -15.99 -3.98
CA GLY A 78 -16.90 -16.71 -5.09
C GLY A 78 -17.92 -17.53 -5.88
N TRP A 79 -18.78 -18.27 -5.19
CA TRP A 79 -19.85 -19.06 -5.80
C TRP A 79 -20.90 -18.19 -6.51
N LEU A 80 -21.35 -17.09 -5.88
CA LEU A 80 -22.28 -16.14 -6.48
C LEU A 80 -21.69 -15.49 -7.73
N LYS A 81 -20.39 -15.16 -7.71
CA LYS A 81 -19.69 -14.61 -8.89
C LYS A 81 -19.64 -15.60 -10.06
N LEU A 82 -19.50 -16.90 -9.79
CA LEU A 82 -19.53 -17.93 -10.83
C LEU A 82 -20.93 -18.14 -11.42
N ARG A 83 -21.98 -17.90 -10.62
CA ARG A 83 -23.38 -18.12 -11.04
C ARG A 83 -24.03 -16.89 -11.69
N TYR A 84 -23.63 -15.69 -11.31
CA TYR A 84 -24.20 -14.43 -11.79
C TYR A 84 -23.18 -13.60 -12.58
N ILE A 85 -23.33 -13.56 -13.90
CA ILE A 85 -22.55 -12.69 -14.79
C ILE A 85 -22.98 -11.24 -14.54
N GLY A 86 -22.19 -10.49 -13.76
CA GLY A 86 -22.44 -9.09 -13.43
C GLY A 86 -22.70 -8.79 -11.94
N PHE A 87 -22.47 -9.74 -11.04
CA PHE A 87 -22.59 -9.47 -9.60
C PHE A 87 -21.58 -8.38 -9.14
N PRO A 88 -22.03 -7.29 -8.50
CA PRO A 88 -21.18 -6.12 -8.23
C PRO A 88 -20.19 -6.35 -7.07
N LEU A 89 -20.43 -7.33 -6.21
CA LEU A 89 -19.56 -7.61 -5.07
C LEU A 89 -18.45 -8.60 -5.46
N HIS A 90 -17.22 -8.09 -5.49
CA HIS A 90 -16.04 -8.86 -5.87
C HIS A 90 -15.36 -9.47 -4.63
N PRO A 91 -15.11 -10.80 -4.58
CA PRO A 91 -14.45 -11.46 -3.44
C PRO A 91 -13.08 -10.86 -3.09
N LEU A 92 -12.31 -10.46 -4.12
CA LEU A 92 -11.02 -9.79 -3.93
C LEU A 92 -11.16 -8.43 -3.22
N ALA A 93 -12.21 -7.66 -3.53
CA ALA A 93 -12.44 -6.36 -2.88
C ALA A 93 -12.81 -6.55 -1.41
N TYR A 94 -13.57 -7.60 -1.08
CA TYR A 94 -13.88 -7.98 0.31
C TYR A 94 -12.61 -8.36 1.08
N ALA A 95 -11.73 -9.18 0.49
CA ALA A 95 -10.48 -9.59 1.14
C ALA A 95 -9.48 -8.44 1.33
N MET A 96 -9.46 -7.46 0.42
CA MET A 96 -8.54 -6.32 0.48
C MET A 96 -9.07 -5.12 1.27
N ALA A 97 -10.38 -5.07 1.56
CA ALA A 97 -11.03 -3.97 2.28
C ALA A 97 -10.34 -3.55 3.60
N PRO A 98 -9.85 -4.46 4.47
CA PRO A 98 -9.15 -4.07 5.69
C PRO A 98 -7.69 -3.64 5.46
N GLY A 99 -7.17 -3.75 4.23
CA GLY A 99 -5.80 -3.38 3.91
C GLY A 99 -5.58 -1.86 3.96
N TRP A 100 -4.43 -1.45 4.49
CA TRP A 100 -4.03 -0.03 4.54
C TRP A 100 -4.08 0.66 3.17
N GLY A 101 -3.70 -0.05 2.09
CA GLY A 101 -3.79 0.51 0.74
C GLY A 101 -5.22 0.85 0.33
N VAL A 102 -6.21 0.03 0.70
CA VAL A 102 -7.61 0.30 0.35
C VAL A 102 -8.19 1.42 1.21
N SER A 103 -7.80 1.53 2.48
CA SER A 103 -8.26 2.62 3.36
C SER A 103 -7.73 4.01 2.95
N GLN A 104 -6.62 4.08 2.22
CA GLN A 104 -6.14 5.32 1.60
C GLN A 104 -6.79 5.58 0.23
N LEU A 105 -6.99 4.52 -0.56
CA LEU A 105 -7.40 4.65 -1.97
C LEU A 105 -8.92 4.65 -2.20
N TRP A 106 -9.75 4.33 -1.20
CA TRP A 106 -11.20 4.21 -1.39
C TRP A 106 -11.85 5.48 -1.95
N MET A 107 -11.47 6.67 -1.48
CA MET A 107 -11.99 7.95 -2.00
C MET A 107 -11.56 8.21 -3.45
N PRO A 108 -10.25 8.15 -3.79
CA PRO A 108 -9.81 8.24 -5.19
C PRO A 108 -10.48 7.23 -6.11
N ILE A 109 -10.66 5.98 -5.65
CA ILE A 109 -11.33 4.92 -6.42
C ILE A 109 -12.79 5.29 -6.68
N LEU A 110 -13.50 5.81 -5.68
CA LEU A 110 -14.88 6.27 -5.84
C LEU A 110 -14.98 7.43 -6.83
N ILE A 111 -14.13 8.45 -6.69
CA ILE A 111 -14.09 9.62 -7.58
C ILE A 111 -13.78 9.17 -9.02
N GLY A 112 -12.75 8.35 -9.22
CA GLY A 112 -12.38 7.82 -10.53
C GLY A 112 -13.49 6.97 -11.15
N SER A 113 -14.20 6.18 -10.34
CA SER A 113 -15.33 5.37 -10.80
C SER A 113 -16.52 6.23 -11.22
N VAL A 114 -16.87 7.27 -10.45
CA VAL A 114 -17.93 8.22 -10.81
C VAL A 114 -17.57 9.00 -12.07
N ALA A 115 -16.34 9.52 -12.15
CA ALA A 115 -15.86 10.24 -13.33
C ALA A 115 -15.91 9.34 -14.58
N LYS A 116 -15.45 8.09 -14.48
CA LYS A 116 -15.55 7.10 -15.56
C LYS A 116 -17.00 6.85 -15.97
N LEU A 117 -17.91 6.67 -15.01
CA LEU A 117 -19.33 6.46 -15.28
C LEU A 117 -19.94 7.65 -16.04
N ILE A 118 -19.64 8.88 -15.63
CA ILE A 118 -20.12 10.10 -16.31
C ILE A 118 -19.58 10.16 -17.74
N ILE A 119 -18.27 9.98 -17.93
CA ILE A 119 -17.63 10.07 -19.26
C ILE A 119 -18.21 9.03 -20.22
N VAL A 120 -18.40 7.79 -19.76
CA VAL A 120 -18.95 6.71 -20.58
C VAL A 120 -20.45 6.93 -20.85
N LYS A 121 -21.23 7.36 -19.85
CA LYS A 121 -22.68 7.53 -19.96
C LYS A 121 -23.07 8.70 -20.87
N PHE A 122 -22.33 9.81 -20.82
CA PHE A 122 -22.65 11.01 -21.61
C PHE A 122 -21.83 11.14 -22.92
N GLY A 123 -20.62 10.57 -22.98
CA GLY A 123 -19.71 10.76 -24.11
C GLY A 123 -19.34 9.48 -24.88
N GLY A 124 -19.79 8.31 -24.44
CA GLY A 124 -19.49 7.03 -25.07
C GLY A 124 -18.00 6.68 -25.14
N LEU A 125 -17.65 5.69 -25.96
CA LEU A 125 -16.29 5.15 -26.04
C LEU A 125 -15.26 6.14 -26.59
N LYS A 126 -15.69 7.08 -27.45
CA LYS A 126 -14.82 8.09 -28.07
C LYS A 126 -14.35 9.13 -27.05
N SER A 127 -15.27 9.61 -26.20
CA SER A 127 -14.93 10.55 -25.13
C SER A 127 -14.08 9.90 -24.04
N TYR A 128 -14.33 8.62 -23.72
CA TYR A 128 -13.47 7.85 -22.83
C TYR A 128 -12.02 7.81 -23.29
N ARG A 129 -11.77 7.50 -24.57
CA ARG A 129 -10.41 7.49 -25.14
C ARG A 129 -9.76 8.88 -25.12
N GLY A 130 -10.53 9.95 -25.31
CA GLY A 130 -10.05 11.32 -25.20
C GLY A 130 -9.70 11.75 -23.77
N ALA A 131 -10.34 11.17 -22.76
CA ALA A 131 -10.09 11.47 -21.35
C ALA A 131 -8.87 10.72 -20.77
N ILE A 132 -8.41 9.63 -21.39
CA ILE A 132 -7.22 8.87 -20.97
C ILE A 132 -5.99 9.78 -20.73
N PRO A 133 -5.57 10.65 -21.67
CA PRO A 133 -4.40 11.50 -21.46
C PRO A 133 -4.55 12.46 -20.28
N PHE A 134 -5.77 12.91 -19.94
CA PHE A 134 -6.00 13.76 -18.76
C PHE A 134 -5.69 13.01 -17.46
N PHE A 135 -6.21 11.79 -17.28
CA PHE A 135 -5.94 11.00 -16.07
C PHE A 135 -4.46 10.57 -15.98
N LEU A 136 -3.83 10.25 -17.11
CA LEU A 136 -2.40 9.99 -17.14
C LEU A 136 -1.59 11.23 -16.76
N GLY A 137 -2.02 12.41 -17.22
CA GLY A 137 -1.43 13.70 -16.83
C GLY A 137 -1.59 13.99 -15.34
N LEU A 138 -2.73 13.63 -14.74
CA LEU A 138 -2.96 13.76 -13.30
C LEU A 138 -1.98 12.91 -12.49
N ILE A 139 -1.81 11.63 -12.87
CA ILE A 139 -0.86 10.70 -12.23
C ILE A 139 0.58 11.20 -12.39
N LEU A 140 0.94 11.62 -13.61
CA LEU A 140 2.28 12.17 -13.87
C LEU A 140 2.53 13.46 -13.08
N GLY A 141 1.52 14.32 -12.95
CA GLY A 141 1.61 15.56 -12.17
C GLY A 141 1.86 15.28 -10.69
N GLU A 142 1.16 14.32 -10.10
CA GLU A 142 1.36 13.89 -8.71
C GLU A 142 2.80 13.38 -8.48
N ILE A 143 3.28 12.51 -9.37
CA ILE A 143 4.65 11.97 -9.32
C ILE A 143 5.68 13.09 -9.50
N ALA A 144 5.47 14.00 -10.45
CA ALA A 144 6.39 15.10 -10.74
C ALA A 144 6.49 16.08 -9.56
N ILE A 145 5.35 16.49 -9.00
CA ILE A 145 5.31 17.39 -7.84
C ILE A 145 5.92 16.71 -6.61
N GLY A 146 5.60 15.44 -6.37
CA GLY A 146 6.19 14.66 -5.29
C GLY A 146 7.71 14.57 -5.39
N SER A 147 8.21 14.22 -6.59
CA SER A 147 9.65 14.13 -6.85
C SER A 147 10.36 15.49 -6.70
N LEU A 148 9.73 16.55 -7.20
CA LEU A 148 10.28 17.91 -7.10
C LEU A 148 10.41 18.36 -5.64
N TRP A 149 9.38 18.14 -4.83
CA TRP A 149 9.42 18.46 -3.41
C TRP A 149 10.47 17.67 -2.65
N THR A 150 10.64 16.38 -2.94
CA THR A 150 11.71 15.56 -2.35
C THR A 150 13.11 16.09 -2.71
N ILE A 151 13.33 16.48 -3.96
CA ILE A 151 14.62 17.07 -4.39
C ILE A 151 14.88 18.39 -3.64
N ILE A 152 13.86 19.25 -3.54
CA ILE A 152 13.95 20.52 -2.80
C ILE A 152 14.29 20.26 -1.33
N GLY A 153 13.66 19.26 -0.69
CA GLY A 153 13.95 18.88 0.69
C GLY A 153 15.39 18.40 0.90
N ILE A 154 15.92 17.62 -0.05
CA ILE A 154 17.32 17.17 -0.02
C ILE A 154 18.29 18.35 -0.15
N VAL A 155 18.01 19.28 -1.07
CA VAL A 155 18.91 20.42 -1.35
C VAL A 155 18.89 21.46 -0.21
N LEU A 156 17.71 21.76 0.34
CA LEU A 156 17.54 22.78 1.37
C LEU A 156 17.64 22.25 2.81
N GLY A 157 17.70 20.92 3.00
CA GLY A 157 17.79 20.29 4.31
C GLY A 157 16.57 20.53 5.21
N ILE A 158 15.42 20.87 4.62
CA ILE A 158 14.16 21.12 5.34
C ILE A 158 13.23 19.90 5.23
N PRO A 159 12.43 19.60 6.27
CA PRO A 159 11.38 18.59 6.16
C PRO A 159 10.29 19.10 5.21
N THR A 160 10.25 18.55 4.01
CA THR A 160 9.29 18.93 2.97
C THR A 160 8.11 17.98 2.92
N TYR A 161 7.12 18.30 2.08
CA TYR A 161 6.03 17.38 1.78
C TYR A 161 6.58 16.07 1.21
N ASP A 162 6.40 14.97 1.96
CA ASP A 162 6.75 13.65 1.47
C ASP A 162 5.59 13.05 0.68
N PHE A 163 5.90 12.65 -0.55
CA PHE A 163 4.98 11.91 -1.43
C PHE A 163 4.48 10.61 -0.79
N TRP A 164 5.27 10.01 0.11
CA TRP A 164 4.88 8.87 0.93
C TRP A 164 4.73 9.35 2.38
N PRO A 165 3.63 9.07 3.10
CA PRO A 165 3.42 9.57 4.46
C PRO A 165 4.51 9.06 5.41
N GLY A 166 5.57 9.84 5.52
CA GLY A 166 6.72 9.58 6.34
C GLY A 166 6.57 10.25 7.69
N LYS A 167 6.24 9.48 8.74
CA LYS A 167 6.17 10.04 10.09
C LYS A 167 7.58 10.00 10.68
N TYR A 168 8.35 11.05 10.47
CA TYR A 168 9.54 11.28 11.29
C TYR A 168 9.11 11.36 12.75
N ARG A 169 9.83 10.66 13.61
CA ARG A 169 9.60 10.73 15.06
C ARG A 169 9.82 12.17 15.50
N GLN A 170 8.75 12.92 15.74
CA GLN A 170 8.81 14.28 16.27
C GLN A 170 9.36 14.21 17.69
N ILE A 171 10.68 14.34 17.85
CA ILE A 171 11.34 14.52 19.15
C ILE A 171 11.62 16.01 19.35
N LEU A 172 10.58 16.84 19.28
CA LEU A 172 10.60 18.25 19.68
C LEU A 172 9.35 18.61 20.50
N GLY A 173 8.87 17.69 21.34
CA GLY A 173 7.64 17.88 22.13
C GLY A 173 7.64 17.23 23.50
N SER A 174 8.80 16.92 24.08
CA SER A 174 8.94 16.59 25.51
C SER A 174 10.40 16.75 25.94
N MET A 175 10.85 18.00 25.98
CA MET A 175 11.73 18.45 27.05
C MET A 175 10.86 19.01 28.16
#